data_AF-A0AAD6NZR2-F1
#
_entry.id   AF-A0AAD6NZR2-F1
#
_cell.length_a   1.000
_cell.length_b   1.000
_cell.length_c   1.000
_cell.angle_alpha   90.00
_cell.angle_beta   90.00
_cell.angle_gamma   90.00
#
_symmetry.space_group_name_H-M   'P 1'
#
loop_
_entity.id
_entity.type
_entity.pdbx_description
1 polymer ?
#
loop_
_entity_poly.entity_id
_entity_poly.type
_entity_poly.pdbx_seq_one_letter_code
_entity_poly.pdbx_strand_id
1 'polypeptide(L)'
;MSFSFSVSKPLAFPQQPLFSSLGGNKRESGIWRNHQVVKKLVVRAGPKKISFGKDCREALQAGIDKLADAVSITLGPKGRNVVLSDSKTLKVVNDGVTIARAIELPDSMENIGAILIQEVASKMNDMAGDGTTTAIILAREMIKTGMLAVTFGANPVLVKKAMDMTVKELVKVLKKNSFPVKGKDDIKGLYVIFI
;
A
#
# COMPACT_ATOMS: atom_id res chain seq x y z
N MET A 1 -40.01 -24.19 -43.78
CA MET A 1 -39.48 -22.89 -44.25
C MET A 1 -38.30 -22.50 -43.38
N SER A 2 -37.13 -22.48 -44.01
CA SER A 2 -35.93 -21.68 -43.74
C SER A 2 -35.19 -21.75 -42.38
N PHE A 3 -33.98 -22.30 -42.50
CA PHE A 3 -32.77 -22.31 -41.67
C PHE A 3 -32.33 -20.95 -41.07
N SER A 4 -31.69 -20.94 -39.88
CA SER A 4 -30.21 -20.95 -39.79
C SER A 4 -29.62 -20.94 -38.36
N PHE A 5 -28.62 -21.82 -38.19
CA PHE A 5 -27.64 -22.07 -37.11
C PHE A 5 -26.56 -20.94 -37.11
N SER A 6 -25.75 -20.61 -36.08
CA SER A 6 -24.68 -21.34 -35.37
C SER A 6 -23.92 -20.27 -34.52
N VAL A 7 -23.68 -20.34 -33.21
CA VAL A 7 -22.77 -21.18 -32.40
C VAL A 7 -21.25 -20.88 -32.56
N SER A 8 -20.64 -20.54 -31.41
CA SER A 8 -19.27 -20.79 -30.91
C SER A 8 -18.08 -19.82 -31.12
N LYS A 9 -17.54 -19.36 -29.97
CA LYS A 9 -16.10 -19.11 -29.66
C LYS A 9 -15.33 -20.46 -29.65
N PRO A 10 -13.98 -20.57 -29.75
CA PRO A 10 -12.99 -19.86 -28.89
C PRO A 10 -11.53 -19.63 -29.43
N LEU A 11 -10.74 -18.92 -28.60
CA LEU A 11 -9.28 -18.95 -28.31
C LEU A 11 -8.24 -19.41 -29.36
N ALA A 12 -7.22 -18.56 -29.62
CA ALA A 12 -5.77 -18.82 -29.42
C ALA A 12 -4.85 -17.94 -30.34
N PHE A 13 -3.77 -17.39 -29.75
CA PHE A 13 -2.53 -16.91 -30.41
C PHE A 13 -1.76 -18.08 -31.08
N PRO A 14 -0.61 -17.94 -31.80
CA PRO A 14 0.21 -16.78 -32.23
C PRO A 14 0.63 -16.83 -33.73
N GLN A 15 1.44 -15.88 -34.22
CA GLN A 15 2.71 -16.10 -34.98
C GLN A 15 3.20 -14.82 -35.68
N GLN A 16 4.43 -14.40 -35.36
CA GLN A 16 5.26 -13.58 -36.25
C GLN A 16 5.76 -14.45 -37.41
N PRO A 17 5.87 -13.88 -38.62
CA PRO A 17 7.15 -13.93 -39.32
C PRO A 17 7.39 -12.59 -40.06
N LEU A 18 8.51 -12.25 -40.68
CA LEU A 18 9.80 -12.87 -40.90
C LEU A 18 10.71 -11.66 -41.18
N PHE A 19 11.85 -11.54 -40.52
CA PHE A 19 12.89 -10.62 -40.97
C PHE A 19 13.49 -11.23 -42.24
N SER A 20 13.12 -10.73 -43.42
CA SER A 20 13.76 -11.08 -44.69
C SER A 20 14.37 -9.84 -45.32
N SER A 21 15.69 -9.78 -45.21
CA SER A 21 16.69 -9.09 -46.03
C SER A 21 16.20 -8.50 -47.36
N LEU A 22 16.46 -7.20 -47.58
CA LEU A 22 16.85 -6.52 -48.83
C LEU A 22 17.09 -5.05 -48.42
N GLY A 23 18.31 -4.52 -48.34
CA GLY A 23 19.21 -4.32 -49.48
C GLY A 23 18.88 -2.98 -50.16
N GLY A 24 19.78 -1.97 -50.07
CA GLY A 24 19.84 -0.90 -51.07
C GLY A 24 19.75 0.54 -50.60
N ASN A 25 20.88 1.24 -50.74
CA ASN A 25 21.07 2.70 -50.76
C ASN A 25 20.07 3.45 -51.66
N LYS A 26 19.56 4.61 -51.18
CA LYS A 26 19.77 5.91 -51.84
C LYS A 26 19.21 7.08 -51.02
N ARG A 27 20.02 8.13 -50.94
CA ARG A 27 19.68 9.45 -50.42
C ARG A 27 18.75 10.15 -51.41
N GLU A 28 17.57 10.58 -50.98
CA GLU A 28 16.90 11.73 -51.60
C GLU A 28 16.22 12.60 -50.54
N SER A 29 16.59 13.87 -50.62
CA SER A 29 16.09 15.02 -49.91
C SER A 29 14.62 15.29 -50.22
N GLY A 30 13.78 15.34 -49.20
CA GLY A 30 12.41 15.83 -49.29
C GLY A 30 12.00 16.44 -47.96
N ILE A 31 11.77 17.75 -47.94
CA ILE A 31 11.17 18.46 -46.82
C ILE A 31 9.70 18.06 -46.77
N TRP A 32 9.39 17.01 -46.03
CA TRP A 32 8.02 16.62 -45.72
C TRP A 32 7.69 17.10 -44.31
N ARG A 33 6.89 18.17 -44.21
CA ARG A 33 6.23 18.54 -42.96
C ARG A 33 5.23 17.43 -42.63
N ASN A 34 5.66 16.44 -41.85
CA ASN A 34 4.78 15.43 -41.29
C ASN A 34 3.81 16.12 -40.33
N HIS A 35 2.60 16.41 -40.81
CA HIS A 35 1.46 16.68 -39.94
C HIS A 35 1.08 15.34 -39.30
N GLN A 36 1.79 14.98 -38.22
CA GLN A 36 1.39 13.84 -37.41
C GLN A 36 -0.01 14.16 -36.85
N VAL A 37 -1.03 13.54 -37.42
CA VAL A 37 -2.37 13.50 -36.86
C VAL A 37 -2.23 12.80 -35.52
N VAL A 38 -2.13 13.59 -34.45
CA VAL A 38 -2.11 13.07 -33.07
C VAL A 38 -3.44 12.35 -32.89
N LYS A 39 -3.42 11.01 -32.84
CA LYS A 39 -4.61 10.20 -32.55
C LYS A 39 -5.25 10.77 -31.29
N LYS A 40 -6.47 11.30 -31.43
CA LYS A 40 -7.25 11.87 -30.33
C LYS A 40 -7.42 10.79 -29.26
N LEU A 41 -6.66 10.92 -28.18
CA LEU A 41 -6.64 9.98 -27.07
C LEU A 41 -7.96 10.15 -26.31
N VAL A 42 -8.94 9.32 -26.62
CA VAL A 42 -10.24 9.31 -25.93
C VAL A 42 -10.02 8.65 -24.57
N VAL A 43 -9.81 9.47 -23.54
CA VAL A 43 -9.78 8.99 -22.16
C VAL A 43 -11.19 8.52 -21.80
N ARG A 44 -11.40 7.20 -21.77
CA ARG A 44 -12.63 6.59 -21.25
C ARG A 44 -12.46 6.41 -19.74
N ALA A 45 -12.98 7.34 -18.94
CA ALA A 45 -13.10 7.14 -17.50
C ALA A 45 -14.40 6.38 -17.22
N GLY A 46 -14.32 5.25 -16.49
CA GLY A 46 -15.49 4.55 -15.98
C GLY A 46 -16.22 5.35 -14.89
N PRO A 47 -17.49 5.00 -14.57
CA PRO A 47 -18.24 5.65 -13.50
C PRO A 47 -17.53 5.46 -12.14
N LYS A 48 -17.48 6.53 -11.34
CA LYS A 48 -16.85 6.51 -10.00
C LYS A 48 -17.93 6.53 -8.92
N LYS A 49 -17.78 5.66 -7.92
CA LYS A 49 -18.59 5.70 -6.70
C LYS A 49 -18.02 6.78 -5.78
N ILE A 50 -18.88 7.66 -5.28
CA ILE A 50 -18.50 8.73 -4.34
C ILE A 50 -19.31 8.51 -3.07
N SER A 51 -18.63 8.50 -1.92
CA SER A 51 -19.22 8.36 -0.60
C SER A 51 -18.78 9.52 0.29
N PHE A 52 -19.65 9.93 1.20
CA PHE A 52 -19.45 11.11 2.04
C PHE A 52 -19.79 10.82 3.49
N GLY A 53 -19.35 11.73 4.37
CA GLY A 53 -19.82 11.77 5.75
C GLY A 53 -19.37 10.59 6.60
N LYS A 54 -20.28 10.11 7.43
CA LYS A 54 -20.02 9.11 8.48
C LYS A 54 -19.77 7.72 7.90
N ASP A 55 -20.59 7.28 6.95
CA ASP A 55 -20.51 5.95 6.36
C ASP A 55 -19.16 5.71 5.65
N CYS A 56 -18.64 6.73 4.97
CA CYS A 56 -17.32 6.68 4.34
C CYS A 56 -16.20 6.51 5.39
N ARG A 57 -16.30 7.25 6.50
CA ARG A 57 -15.36 7.18 7.62
C ARG A 57 -15.37 5.82 8.30
N GLU A 58 -16.56 5.27 8.55
CA GLU A 58 -16.71 3.95 9.17
C GLU A 58 -16.17 2.83 8.27
N ALA A 59 -16.42 2.89 6.96
CA ALA A 59 -15.86 1.92 6.02
C ALA A 59 -14.32 1.98 5.98
N LEU A 60 -13.73 3.19 5.97
CA LEU A 60 -12.27 3.34 6.04
C LEU A 60 -11.70 2.76 7.33
N GLN A 61 -12.36 3.02 8.46
CA GLN A 61 -11.92 2.52 9.75
C GLN A 61 -12.02 1.00 9.85
N ALA A 62 -13.09 0.39 9.31
CA ALA A 62 -13.22 -1.06 9.26
C ALA A 62 -12.06 -1.72 8.47
N GLY A 63 -11.62 -1.09 7.38
CA GLY A 63 -10.45 -1.56 6.62
C GLY A 63 -9.13 -1.45 7.39
N ILE A 64 -8.94 -0.32 8.08
CA ILE A 64 -7.78 -0.09 8.96
C ILE A 64 -7.73 -1.12 10.09
N ASP A 65 -8.86 -1.35 10.75
CA ASP A 65 -8.97 -2.28 11.88
C ASP A 65 -8.66 -3.72 11.44
N LYS A 66 -9.23 -4.17 10.30
CA LYS A 66 -8.96 -5.53 9.75
C LYS A 66 -7.47 -5.77 9.50
N LEU A 67 -6.77 -4.80 8.90
CA LEU A 67 -5.34 -4.95 8.64
C LEU A 67 -4.52 -4.90 9.93
N ALA A 68 -4.81 -3.95 10.81
CA ALA A 68 -4.10 -3.79 12.06
C ALA A 68 -4.27 -4.99 12.99
N ASP A 69 -5.47 -5.60 13.03
CA ASP A 69 -5.74 -6.79 13.83
C ASP A 69 -4.93 -8.00 13.32
N ALA A 70 -4.81 -8.18 12.00
CA ALA A 70 -4.00 -9.24 11.42
C ALA A 70 -2.50 -9.09 11.76
N VAL A 71 -1.99 -7.85 11.74
CA VAL A 71 -0.58 -7.56 12.04
C VAL A 71 -0.30 -7.56 13.55
N SER A 72 -1.28 -7.25 14.39
CA SER A 72 -1.09 -7.17 15.84
C SER A 72 -0.64 -8.49 16.50
N ILE A 73 -0.98 -9.62 15.87
CA ILE A 73 -0.67 -10.97 16.36
C ILE A 73 0.84 -11.24 16.34
N THR A 74 1.60 -10.55 15.49
CA THR A 74 3.05 -10.72 15.36
C THR A 74 3.85 -9.78 16.27
N LEU A 75 3.20 -8.97 17.10
CA LEU A 75 3.90 -8.02 17.96
C LEU A 75 4.63 -8.72 19.11
N GLY A 76 5.92 -8.40 19.26
CA GLY A 76 6.74 -8.76 20.42
C GLY A 76 7.36 -10.16 20.37
N PRO A 77 8.15 -10.54 21.39
CA PRO A 77 8.94 -11.79 21.40
C PRO A 77 8.08 -13.06 21.48
N LYS A 78 6.80 -12.92 21.87
CA LYS A 78 5.81 -14.00 21.89
C LYS A 78 4.78 -13.87 20.76
N GLY A 79 5.11 -13.10 19.71
CA GLY A 79 4.29 -13.00 18.51
C GLY A 79 4.01 -14.37 17.89
N ARG A 80 2.83 -14.55 17.33
CA ARG A 80 2.47 -15.81 16.66
C ARG A 80 2.72 -15.68 15.16
N ASN A 81 2.94 -16.82 14.51
CA ASN A 81 3.08 -16.87 13.06
C ASN A 81 1.72 -16.66 12.39
N VAL A 82 1.73 -15.93 11.29
CA VAL A 82 0.58 -15.77 10.40
C VAL A 82 0.82 -16.62 9.15
N VAL A 83 -0.21 -17.36 8.74
CA VAL A 83 -0.15 -18.17 7.53
C VAL A 83 -0.82 -17.39 6.41
N LEU A 84 -0.05 -17.08 5.36
CA LEU A 84 -0.52 -16.41 4.16
C LEU A 84 -0.68 -17.44 3.05
N SER A 85 -1.84 -17.42 2.39
CA SER A 85 -2.08 -18.22 1.18
C SER A 85 -1.74 -17.38 -0.04
N ASP A 86 -0.64 -17.71 -0.70
CA ASP A 86 -0.30 -17.17 -2.02
C ASP A 86 -0.87 -18.11 -3.10
N SER A 87 -0.92 -17.66 -4.35
CA SER A 87 -1.61 -18.32 -5.47
C SER A 87 -1.24 -19.80 -5.67
N LYS A 88 -0.07 -20.25 -5.18
CA LYS A 88 0.40 -21.64 -5.31
C LYS A 88 1.15 -22.18 -4.08
N THR A 89 1.40 -21.38 -3.04
CA THR A 89 2.18 -21.78 -1.88
C THR A 89 1.64 -21.16 -0.59
N LEU A 90 1.66 -21.93 0.49
CA LEU A 90 1.40 -21.42 1.83
C LEU A 90 2.72 -20.88 2.39
N LYS A 91 2.70 -19.63 2.86
CA LYS A 91 3.86 -18.96 3.48
C LYS A 91 3.56 -18.73 4.96
N VAL A 92 4.45 -19.18 5.82
CA VAL A 92 4.39 -18.88 7.26
C VAL A 92 5.29 -17.67 7.49
N VAL A 93 4.71 -16.57 7.97
CA VAL A 93 5.38 -15.28 8.10
C VAL A 93 5.13 -14.70 9.49
N ASN A 94 6.17 -14.11 10.09
CA ASN A 94 6.11 -13.41 11.37
C ASN A 94 6.43 -11.91 11.24
N ASP A 95 6.75 -11.43 10.04
CA ASP A 95 7.01 -10.01 9.76
C ASP A 95 5.71 -9.24 9.44
N GLY A 96 5.49 -8.14 10.18
CA GLY A 96 4.32 -7.29 10.02
C GLY A 96 4.25 -6.57 8.67
N VAL A 97 5.39 -6.25 8.04
CA VAL A 97 5.41 -5.54 6.73
C VAL A 97 4.93 -6.45 5.63
N THR A 98 5.45 -7.67 5.60
CA THR A 98 5.06 -8.69 4.62
C THR A 98 3.59 -9.06 4.77
N ILE A 99 3.09 -9.17 6.00
CA ILE A 99 1.66 -9.42 6.27
C ILE A 99 0.81 -8.25 5.79
N ALA A 100 1.17 -7.01 6.15
CA ALA A 100 0.41 -5.83 5.74
C ALA A 100 0.28 -5.73 4.21
N ARG A 101 1.36 -6.00 3.47
CA ARG A 101 1.38 -5.97 1.99
C ARG A 101 0.57 -7.08 1.34
N ALA A 102 0.37 -8.21 2.02
CA ALA A 102 -0.38 -9.34 1.49
C ALA A 102 -1.90 -9.20 1.66
N ILE A 103 -2.36 -8.26 2.50
CA ILE A 103 -3.77 -8.08 2.81
C ILE A 103 -4.42 -7.20 1.73
N GLU A 104 -5.38 -7.75 1.00
CA GLU A 104 -6.25 -7.00 0.10
C GLU A 104 -7.70 -7.28 0.49
N LEU A 105 -8.51 -6.23 0.59
CA LEU A 105 -9.91 -6.34 0.98
C LEU A 105 -10.83 -6.29 -0.26
N PRO A 106 -11.93 -7.07 -0.26
CA PRO A 106 -12.83 -7.14 -1.40
C PRO A 106 -13.66 -5.87 -1.59
N ASP A 107 -14.00 -5.18 -0.49
CA ASP A 107 -14.69 -3.90 -0.56
C ASP A 107 -13.69 -2.78 -0.85
N SER A 108 -13.99 -1.95 -1.87
CA SER A 108 -13.07 -0.91 -2.31
C SER A 108 -12.88 0.22 -1.30
N MET A 109 -13.89 0.54 -0.49
CA MET A 109 -13.79 1.61 0.51
C MET A 109 -12.95 1.15 1.70
N GLU A 110 -13.19 -0.06 2.20
CA GLU A 110 -12.35 -0.66 3.23
C GLU A 110 -10.90 -0.85 2.74
N ASN A 111 -10.73 -1.31 1.49
CA ASN A 111 -9.40 -1.52 0.92
C ASN A 111 -8.58 -0.23 0.84
N ILE A 112 -9.22 0.91 0.57
CA ILE A 112 -8.54 2.22 0.65
C ILE A 112 -7.98 2.45 2.06
N GLY A 113 -8.75 2.13 3.11
CA GLY A 113 -8.29 2.20 4.50
C GLY A 113 -7.08 1.31 4.77
N ALA A 114 -7.11 0.07 4.28
CA ALA A 114 -5.99 -0.86 4.38
C ALA A 114 -4.72 -0.33 3.67
N ILE A 115 -4.86 0.20 2.46
CA ILE A 115 -3.75 0.77 1.67
C ILE A 115 -3.07 1.92 2.42
N LEU A 116 -3.83 2.77 3.11
CA LEU A 116 -3.26 3.86 3.91
C LEU A 116 -2.30 3.34 5.00
N ILE A 117 -2.66 2.23 5.65
CA ILE A 117 -1.82 1.62 6.69
C ILE A 117 -0.64 0.86 6.08
N GLN A 118 -0.82 0.23 4.92
CA GLN A 118 0.30 -0.38 4.17
C GLN A 118 1.38 0.65 3.80
N GLU A 119 0.97 1.88 3.47
CA GLU A 119 1.90 2.96 3.18
C GLU A 119 2.68 3.38 4.44
N VAL A 120 2.01 3.46 5.59
CA VAL A 120 2.66 3.71 6.89
C VAL A 120 3.67 2.62 7.22
N ALA A 121 3.29 1.35 7.03
CA ALA A 121 4.16 0.20 7.27
C ALA A 121 5.40 0.23 6.38
N SER A 122 5.22 0.52 5.08
CA SER A 122 6.33 0.59 4.12
C SER A 122 7.30 1.73 4.45
N LYS A 123 6.78 2.92 4.77
CA LYS A 123 7.61 4.07 5.18
C LYS A 123 8.41 3.78 6.45
N MET A 124 7.80 3.13 7.44
CA MET A 124 8.49 2.78 8.67
C MET A 124 9.61 1.77 8.44
N ASN A 125 9.34 0.76 7.61
CA ASN A 125 10.34 -0.24 7.22
C ASN A 125 11.53 0.41 6.51
N ASP A 126 11.28 1.32 5.56
CA ASP A 126 12.34 1.96 4.78
C ASP A 126 13.20 2.91 5.63
N MET A 127 12.62 3.52 6.68
CA MET A 127 13.35 4.44 7.56
C MET A 127 14.12 3.75 8.68
N ALA A 128 13.54 2.72 9.31
CA ALA A 128 14.06 2.13 10.55
C ALA A 128 14.33 0.63 10.46
N GLY A 129 13.63 -0.09 9.59
CA GLY A 129 13.71 -1.56 9.48
C GLY A 129 13.05 -2.35 10.62
N ASP A 130 12.50 -1.68 11.64
CA ASP A 130 11.77 -2.27 12.76
C ASP A 130 10.65 -1.31 13.24
N GLY A 131 9.77 -1.76 14.13
CA GLY A 131 8.70 -0.96 14.70
C GLY A 131 7.50 -0.78 13.77
N THR A 132 7.44 -1.52 12.67
CA THR A 132 6.37 -1.49 11.67
C THR A 132 5.03 -1.89 12.30
N THR A 133 5.01 -3.00 13.03
CA THR A 133 3.83 -3.47 13.80
C THR A 133 3.37 -2.44 14.83
N THR A 134 4.32 -1.82 15.55
CA THR A 134 4.02 -0.79 16.55
C THR A 134 3.43 0.46 15.90
N ALA A 135 3.99 0.91 14.78
CA ALA A 135 3.51 2.07 14.04
C ALA A 135 2.08 1.85 13.51
N ILE A 136 1.77 0.65 13.02
CA ILE A 136 0.43 0.28 12.54
C ILE A 136 -0.60 0.35 13.68
N ILE A 137 -0.29 -0.23 14.84
CA ILE A 137 -1.20 -0.23 15.99
C ILE A 137 -1.41 1.19 16.53
N LEU A 138 -0.34 1.98 16.62
CA LEU A 138 -0.44 3.39 17.02
C LEU A 138 -1.28 4.19 16.02
N ALA A 139 -1.08 3.99 14.72
CA ALA A 139 -1.86 4.65 13.68
C ALA A 139 -3.35 4.30 13.80
N ARG A 140 -3.70 3.02 14.02
CA ARG A 140 -5.08 2.59 14.27
C ARG A 140 -5.72 3.37 15.42
N GLU A 141 -5.07 3.41 16.58
CA GLU A 141 -5.62 4.09 17.76
C GLU A 141 -5.71 5.61 17.59
N MET A 142 -4.72 6.24 16.95
CA MET A 142 -4.74 7.67 16.64
C MET A 142 -5.89 8.02 15.70
N ILE A 143 -6.14 7.21 14.67
CA ILE A 143 -7.22 7.42 13.73
C ILE A 143 -8.57 7.21 14.44
N LYS A 144 -8.73 6.13 15.19
CA LYS A 144 -9.96 5.84 15.95
C LYS A 144 -10.32 6.95 16.92
N THR A 145 -9.38 7.36 17.76
CA THR A 145 -9.59 8.45 18.74
C THR A 145 -9.81 9.80 18.06
N GLY A 146 -9.08 10.09 16.98
CA GLY A 146 -9.27 11.29 16.17
C GLY A 146 -10.64 11.36 15.52
N MET A 147 -11.13 10.24 14.97
CA MET A 147 -12.47 10.15 14.38
C MET A 147 -13.56 10.36 15.43
N LEU A 148 -13.41 9.77 16.62
CA LEU A 148 -14.31 10.02 17.75
C LEU A 148 -14.35 11.50 18.13
N ALA A 149 -13.20 12.17 18.25
CA ALA A 149 -13.15 13.61 18.53
C ALA A 149 -13.89 14.44 17.47
N VAL A 150 -13.73 14.11 16.19
CA VAL A 150 -14.43 14.79 15.09
C VAL A 150 -15.94 14.53 15.15
N THR A 151 -16.39 13.33 15.53
CA THR A 151 -17.82 13.07 15.73
C THR A 151 -18.44 13.88 16.86
N PHE A 152 -17.65 14.24 17.89
CA PHE A 152 -18.07 15.17 18.95
C PHE A 152 -18.03 16.64 18.54
N GLY A 153 -17.74 16.95 17.28
CA GLY A 153 -17.72 18.32 16.75
C GLY A 153 -16.36 19.02 16.86
N ALA A 154 -15.29 18.31 17.22
CA ALA A 154 -13.95 18.90 17.19
C ALA A 154 -13.50 19.21 15.75
N ASN A 155 -12.77 20.31 15.58
CA ASN A 155 -12.22 20.68 14.27
C ASN A 155 -11.03 19.75 13.91
N PRO A 156 -11.11 18.96 12.83
CA PRO A 156 -10.07 17.99 12.46
C PRO A 156 -8.72 18.63 12.18
N VAL A 157 -8.70 19.86 11.63
CA VAL A 157 -7.45 20.58 11.32
C VAL A 157 -6.72 20.97 12.61
N LEU A 158 -7.47 21.40 13.63
CA LEU A 158 -6.90 21.75 14.93
C LEU A 158 -6.41 20.51 15.68
N VAL A 159 -7.19 19.42 15.66
CA VAL A 159 -6.78 18.13 16.25
C VAL A 159 -5.46 17.66 15.65
N LYS A 160 -5.36 17.67 14.32
CA LYS A 160 -4.13 17.28 13.60
C LYS A 160 -2.94 18.18 13.97
N LYS A 161 -3.15 19.50 14.06
CA LYS A 161 -2.10 20.44 14.49
C LYS A 161 -1.64 20.17 15.93
N ALA A 162 -2.57 19.89 16.84
CA ALA A 162 -2.25 19.56 18.23
C ALA A 162 -1.49 18.23 18.36
N MET A 163 -1.85 17.22 17.54
CA MET A 163 -1.10 15.96 17.45
C MET A 163 0.33 16.21 16.98
N ASP A 164 0.52 17.01 15.92
CA ASP A 164 1.87 17.35 15.41
C ASP A 164 2.74 18.04 16.48
N MET A 165 2.15 18.94 17.28
CA MET A 165 2.83 19.61 18.39
C MET A 165 3.21 18.63 19.51
N THR A 166 2.29 17.75 19.89
CA THR A 166 2.50 16.73 20.92
C THR A 166 3.61 15.77 20.52
N VAL A 167 3.61 15.28 19.27
CA VAL A 167 4.64 14.37 18.74
C VAL A 167 6.03 15.04 18.80
N LYS A 168 6.13 16.33 18.44
CA LYS A 168 7.40 17.07 18.51
C LYS A 168 7.98 17.11 19.94
N GLU A 169 7.15 17.40 20.93
CA GLU A 169 7.61 17.43 22.33
C GLU A 169 7.93 16.03 22.86
N LEU A 170 7.12 15.02 22.52
CA LEU A 170 7.40 13.62 22.90
C LEU A 170 8.74 13.14 22.36
N VAL A 171 9.05 13.43 21.09
CA VAL A 171 10.34 13.07 20.49
C VAL A 171 11.51 13.75 21.22
N LYS A 172 11.36 14.99 21.71
CA LYS A 172 12.40 15.64 22.51
C LYS A 172 12.63 14.91 23.82
N VAL A 173 11.56 14.48 24.51
CA VAL A 173 11.67 13.72 25.76
C VAL A 173 12.33 12.36 25.52
N LEU A 174 11.93 11.65 24.46
CA LEU A 174 12.54 10.36 24.10
C LEU A 174 14.03 10.49 23.80
N LYS A 175 14.44 11.56 23.08
CA LYS A 175 15.87 11.82 22.81
C LYS A 175 16.66 12.09 24.09
N LYS A 176 16.08 12.79 25.08
CA LYS A 176 16.73 13.02 26.39
C LYS A 176 16.94 11.73 27.17
N ASN A 177 16.03 10.77 27.04
CA ASN A 177 16.12 9.47 27.70
C ASN A 177 16.94 8.44 26.90
N SER A 178 17.38 8.77 25.68
CA SER A 178 18.16 7.87 24.84
C SER A 178 19.62 7.81 25.27
N PHE A 179 20.21 6.62 25.24
CA PHE A 179 21.62 6.41 25.56
C PHE A 179 22.44 6.28 24.27
N PRO A 180 23.51 7.09 24.10
CA PRO A 180 24.39 6.97 22.94
C PRO A 180 25.25 5.71 23.03
N VAL A 181 25.26 4.92 21.96
CA VAL A 181 26.11 3.73 21.80
C VAL A 181 27.53 4.20 21.49
N LYS A 182 28.52 3.85 22.33
CA LYS A 182 29.91 4.34 22.18
C LYS A 182 30.92 3.22 21.95
N GLY A 183 30.62 1.99 22.35
CA GLY A 183 31.58 0.88 22.34
C GLY A 183 31.12 -0.37 21.59
N LYS A 184 32.08 -1.26 21.29
CA LYS A 184 31.80 -2.60 20.75
C LYS A 184 31.02 -3.48 21.73
N ASP A 185 31.17 -3.25 23.03
CA ASP A 185 30.46 -4.01 24.06
C ASP A 185 28.98 -3.60 24.16
N ASP A 186 28.66 -2.32 23.95
CA ASP A 186 27.27 -1.85 23.83
C ASP A 186 26.58 -2.50 22.62
N ILE A 187 27.29 -2.62 21.48
CA ILE A 187 26.78 -3.26 20.27
C ILE A 187 26.51 -4.75 20.52
N LYS A 188 27.40 -5.44 21.24
CA LYS A 188 27.17 -6.83 21.64
C LYS A 188 25.98 -6.97 22.59
N GLY A 189 25.87 -6.08 23.58
CA GLY A 189 24.74 -6.06 24.51
C GLY A 189 23.40 -5.91 23.79
N LEU A 190 23.35 -5.02 22.78
CA LEU A 190 22.18 -4.91 21.90
C LEU A 190 21.93 -6.23 21.14
N TYR A 191 22.95 -6.78 20.48
CA TYR A 191 22.78 -8.00 19.68
C TYR A 191 22.32 -9.22 20.51
N VAL A 192 22.80 -9.36 21.75
CA VAL A 192 22.42 -10.43 22.68
C VAL A 192 20.99 -10.28 23.20
N ILE A 193 20.46 -9.06 23.25
CA ILE A 193 19.06 -8.82 23.65
C ILE A 193 18.08 -9.12 22.50
N PHE A 194 18.53 -8.96 21.25
CA PHE A 194 17.70 -9.12 20.06
C PHE A 194 17.78 -10.52 19.39
N ILE A 195 18.64 -11.42 19.88
CA ILE A 195 18.72 -12.84 19.49
C ILE A 195 18.19 -13.72 20.61
#